data_AF-A0A346YIW9-F1
#
_entry.id   AF-A0A346YIW9-F1
#
_cell.length_a   1.000
_cell.length_b   1.000
_cell.length_c   1.000
_cell.angle_alpha   90.00
_cell.angle_beta   90.00
_cell.angle_gamma   90.00
#
_symmetry.space_group_name_H-M   'P 1'
#
loop_
_entity.id
_entity.type
_entity.pdbx_description
1 polymer ?
#
loop_
_entity_poly.entity_id
_entity_poly.type
_entity_poly.pdbx_seq_one_letter_code
_entity_poly.pdbx_strand_id
1 'polypeptide(L)'
;MNDIVMPPIASLEEPLPEILMRLVSELHDVAYLIERIEPQLLEIGGDALLGSTDAIKVLQGIDLAVQKTRGIAEFIDTITGAIPDNWVVDVSTALSLVKLADMQKALASGHRHGHSQPLGKAAGDFDFF
;
A
#
# COMPACT_ATOMS: atom_id res chain seq x y z
N MET A 1 -36.06 -22.33 -16.75
CA MET A 1 -34.79 -21.70 -16.35
C MET A 1 -35.04 -21.00 -15.02
N ASN A 2 -34.42 -21.47 -13.94
CA ASN A 2 -34.37 -20.68 -12.70
C ASN A 2 -33.17 -19.75 -12.85
N ASP A 3 -33.43 -18.48 -13.08
CA ASP A 3 -32.39 -17.45 -13.00
C ASP A 3 -31.91 -17.40 -11.54
N ILE A 4 -30.66 -17.79 -11.33
CA ILE A 4 -29.97 -17.55 -10.07
C ILE A 4 -29.78 -16.04 -10.00
N VAL A 5 -30.72 -15.34 -9.38
CA VAL A 5 -30.57 -13.94 -9.02
C VAL A 5 -29.46 -13.91 -7.97
N MET A 6 -28.23 -13.65 -8.41
CA MET A 6 -27.12 -13.35 -7.53
C MET A 6 -27.57 -12.14 -6.69
N PRO A 7 -27.57 -12.22 -5.36
CA PRO A 7 -28.02 -11.10 -4.54
C PRO A 7 -27.19 -9.87 -4.93
N PRO A 8 -27.81 -8.67 -5.05
CA PRO A 8 -27.07 -7.46 -5.33
C PRO A 8 -25.99 -7.34 -4.25
N ILE A 9 -24.72 -7.33 -4.67
CA ILE A 9 -23.62 -6.96 -3.80
C ILE A 9 -24.02 -5.59 -3.26
N ALA A 10 -24.26 -5.49 -1.95
CA ALA A 10 -24.67 -4.24 -1.36
C ALA A 10 -23.63 -3.17 -1.74
N SER A 11 -24.07 -2.08 -2.37
CA SER A 11 -23.19 -1.00 -2.78
C SER A 11 -22.44 -0.47 -1.56
N LEU A 12 -21.11 -0.52 -1.60
CA LEU A 12 -20.24 -0.05 -0.53
C LEU A 12 -19.81 1.36 -0.90
N GLU A 13 -20.74 2.30 -0.75
CA GLU A 13 -20.50 3.72 -0.99
C GLU A 13 -19.71 4.33 0.18
N GLU A 14 -18.54 4.86 -0.12
CA GLU A 14 -17.66 5.52 0.86
C GLU A 14 -17.25 6.90 0.38
N PRO A 15 -16.96 7.85 1.29
CA PRO A 15 -16.46 9.17 0.92
C PRO A 15 -15.16 9.08 0.12
N LEU A 16 -15.11 9.74 -1.03
CA LEU A 16 -13.93 9.75 -1.90
C LEU A 16 -12.68 10.23 -1.16
N PRO A 17 -12.71 11.31 -0.35
CA PRO A 17 -11.53 11.72 0.39
C PRO A 17 -10.99 10.62 1.32
N GLU A 18 -11.85 9.86 2.00
CA GLU A 18 -11.44 8.77 2.89
C GLU A 18 -10.81 7.60 2.12
N ILE A 19 -11.36 7.26 0.94
CA ILE A 19 -10.78 6.25 0.04
C ILE A 19 -9.38 6.69 -0.39
N LEU A 20 -9.21 7.94 -0.83
CA LEU A 20 -7.92 8.46 -1.29
C LEU A 20 -6.89 8.49 -0.15
N MET A 21 -7.29 8.85 1.07
CA MET A 21 -6.39 8.82 2.22
C MET A 21 -5.94 7.39 2.57
N ARG A 22 -6.78 6.36 2.37
CA ARG A 22 -6.34 4.96 2.50
C ARG A 22 -5.29 4.61 1.43
N LEU A 23 -5.47 5.05 0.19
CA LEU A 23 -4.47 4.85 -0.86
C LEU A 23 -3.14 5.56 -0.56
N VAL A 24 -3.19 6.77 0.02
CA VAL A 24 -2.00 7.51 0.47
C VAL A 24 -1.24 6.72 1.52
N SER A 25 -1.92 6.18 2.53
CA SER A 25 -1.31 5.33 3.54
C SER A 25 -0.66 4.08 2.94
N GLU A 26 -1.37 3.36 2.07
CA GLU A 26 -0.81 2.17 1.39
C GLU A 26 0.43 2.49 0.54
N LEU A 27 0.45 3.64 -0.15
CA LEU A 27 1.61 4.07 -0.92
C LEU A 27 2.81 4.39 -0.02
N HIS A 28 2.60 5.02 1.13
CA HIS A 28 3.68 5.21 2.10
C HIS A 28 4.21 3.89 2.65
N ASP A 29 3.34 2.92 2.93
CA ASP A 29 3.75 1.59 3.38
C ASP A 29 4.54 0.84 2.29
N VAL A 30 4.11 0.92 1.03
CA VAL A 30 4.88 0.37 -0.11
C VAL A 30 6.24 1.05 -0.23
N ALA A 31 6.33 2.38 -0.11
CA ALA A 31 7.60 3.10 -0.15
C ALA A 31 8.55 2.63 0.97
N TYR A 32 8.02 2.43 2.18
CA TYR A 32 8.77 1.91 3.31
C TYR A 32 9.25 0.46 3.08
N LEU A 33 8.40 -0.40 2.51
CA LEU A 33 8.80 -1.77 2.16
C LEU A 33 9.94 -1.79 1.13
N ILE A 34 9.89 -0.92 0.11
CA ILE A 34 10.94 -0.80 -0.90
C ILE A 34 12.24 -0.26 -0.28
N GLU A 35 12.17 0.79 0.53
CA GLU A 35 13.33 1.40 1.20
C GLU A 35 14.09 0.39 2.08
N ARG A 36 13.37 -0.56 2.69
CA ARG A 36 13.99 -1.63 3.48
C ARG A 36 14.77 -2.67 2.67
N ILE A 37 14.59 -2.74 1.35
CA ILE A 37 15.31 -3.67 0.48
C ILE A 37 16.78 -3.25 0.35
N GLU A 38 17.05 -1.95 0.30
CA GLU A 38 18.40 -1.40 0.11
C GLU A 38 19.42 -1.90 1.16
N PRO A 39 19.18 -1.74 2.48
CA PRO A 39 20.12 -2.23 3.49
C PRO A 39 20.28 -3.75 3.47
N GLN A 40 19.21 -4.50 3.16
CA GLN A 40 19.27 -5.97 3.06
C GLN A 40 20.12 -6.44 1.87
N LEU A 41 20.03 -5.74 0.74
CA LEU A 41 20.88 -6.04 -0.42
C LEU A 41 22.35 -5.74 -0.15
N LEU A 42 22.64 -4.65 0.56
CA LEU A 42 24.01 -4.32 0.98
C LEU A 42 24.57 -5.36 1.96
N GLU A 43 23.76 -5.82 2.91
CA GLU A 43 24.14 -6.87 3.87
C GLU A 43 24.43 -8.21 3.19
N ILE A 44 23.59 -8.62 2.23
CA ILE A 44 23.78 -9.87 1.46
C ILE A 44 24.95 -9.77 0.48
N GLY A 45 25.11 -8.62 -0.18
CA GLY A 45 26.12 -8.41 -1.23
C GLY A 45 27.53 -8.13 -0.72
N GLY A 46 27.66 -7.60 0.50
CA GLY A 46 28.94 -7.21 1.10
C GLY A 46 29.73 -6.20 0.26
N ASP A 47 31.03 -6.07 0.54
CA ASP A 47 31.92 -5.09 -0.11
C ASP A 47 32.02 -5.25 -1.64
N ALA A 48 31.77 -6.46 -2.16
CA ALA A 48 31.80 -6.73 -3.60
C ALA A 48 30.69 -6.01 -4.38
N LEU A 49 29.55 -5.73 -3.73
CA LEU A 49 28.42 -5.04 -4.34
C LEU A 49 28.76 -3.57 -4.64
N LEU A 50 29.47 -2.90 -3.73
CA LEU A 50 29.85 -1.49 -3.86
C LEU A 50 30.91 -1.26 -4.96
N GLY A 51 31.66 -2.30 -5.34
CA GLY A 51 32.59 -2.27 -6.46
C GLY A 51 31.93 -2.44 -7.84
N SER A 52 30.66 -2.82 -7.90
CA SER A 52 29.94 -3.09 -9.15
C SER A 52 29.11 -1.89 -9.59
N THR A 53 29.43 -1.34 -10.77
CA THR A 53 28.64 -0.26 -11.39
C THR A 53 27.19 -0.68 -11.62
N ASP A 54 26.94 -1.94 -11.97
CA ASP A 54 25.57 -2.41 -12.21
C ASP A 54 24.79 -2.56 -10.92
N ALA A 55 25.45 -2.94 -9.82
CA ALA A 55 24.79 -2.98 -8.52
C ALA A 55 24.46 -1.57 -8.01
N ILE A 56 25.34 -0.58 -8.21
CA ILE A 56 25.04 0.83 -7.89
C ILE A 56 23.79 1.32 -8.64
N LYS A 57 23.64 0.97 -9.93
CA LYS A 57 22.42 1.33 -10.69
C LYS A 57 21.16 0.69 -10.11
N VAL A 58 21.25 -0.53 -9.61
CA VAL A 58 20.11 -1.20 -8.94
C VAL A 58 19.73 -0.47 -7.66
N LEU A 59 20.70 -0.11 -6.82
CA LEU A 59 20.47 0.65 -5.59
C LEU A 59 19.83 2.02 -5.90
N GLN A 60 20.31 2.72 -6.92
CA GLN A 60 19.69 3.96 -7.40
C GLN A 60 18.27 3.75 -7.94
N GLY A 61 18.00 2.61 -8.59
CA GLY A 61 16.67 2.23 -9.03
C GLY A 61 15.70 2.03 -7.87
N ILE A 62 16.19 1.49 -6.75
CA ILE A 62 15.42 1.31 -5.51
C ILE A 62 15.08 2.67 -4.90
N ASP A 63 16.08 3.55 -4.71
CA ASP A 63 15.86 4.91 -4.20
C ASP A 63 14.87 5.69 -5.09
N LEU A 64 15.01 5.60 -6.41
CA LEU A 64 14.08 6.22 -7.35
C LEU A 64 12.65 5.67 -7.19
N ALA A 65 12.48 4.37 -6.95
CA ALA A 65 11.17 3.77 -6.72
C ALA A 65 10.54 4.27 -5.40
N VAL A 66 11.34 4.43 -4.34
CA VAL A 66 10.90 5.03 -3.07
C VAL A 66 10.42 6.47 -3.29
N GLN A 67 11.24 7.30 -3.93
CA GLN A 67 10.91 8.71 -4.20
C GLN A 67 9.65 8.85 -5.07
N LYS A 68 9.51 8.04 -6.12
CA LYS A 68 8.30 8.06 -6.97
C LYS A 68 7.05 7.67 -6.19
N THR A 69 7.14 6.64 -5.35
CA THR A 69 5.99 6.18 -4.57
C THR A 69 5.55 7.24 -3.56
N ARG A 70 6.49 7.86 -2.83
CA ARG A 70 6.23 8.98 -1.91
C ARG A 70 5.63 10.19 -2.65
N GLY A 71 6.21 10.57 -3.79
CA GLY A 71 5.70 11.70 -4.57
C GLY A 71 4.27 11.50 -5.11
N ILE A 72 3.89 10.25 -5.46
CA ILE A 72 2.51 9.94 -5.84
C ILE A 72 1.57 10.06 -4.62
N ALA A 73 1.99 9.57 -3.45
CA ALA A 73 1.20 9.68 -2.22
C ALA A 73 0.94 11.15 -1.85
N GLU A 74 1.99 11.98 -1.86
CA GLU A 74 1.90 13.42 -1.57
C GLU A 74 1.01 14.16 -2.58
N PHE A 75 1.08 13.79 -3.86
CA PHE A 75 0.19 14.36 -4.89
C PHE A 75 -1.28 14.02 -4.59
N ILE A 76 -1.58 12.76 -4.26
CA ILE A 76 -2.94 12.32 -3.92
C ILE A 76 -3.44 13.03 -2.67
N ASP A 77 -2.63 13.11 -1.61
CA ASP A 77 -2.97 13.85 -0.37
C ASP A 77 -3.33 15.31 -0.67
N THR A 78 -2.50 15.98 -1.49
CA THR A 78 -2.71 17.38 -1.88
C THR A 78 -4.03 17.58 -2.62
N ILE A 79 -4.34 16.75 -3.63
CA ILE A 79 -5.61 16.89 -4.36
C ILE A 79 -6.81 16.48 -3.51
N THR A 80 -6.63 15.56 -2.56
CA THR A 80 -7.69 15.11 -1.66
C THR A 80 -8.20 16.24 -0.79
N GLY A 81 -7.31 17.13 -0.33
CA GLY A 81 -7.69 18.33 0.43
C GLY A 81 -8.58 19.33 -0.33
N ALA A 82 -8.71 19.21 -1.66
CA ALA A 82 -9.60 20.03 -2.49
C ALA A 82 -10.93 19.36 -2.84
N ILE A 83 -11.14 18.10 -2.45
CA ILE A 83 -12.34 17.32 -2.79
C ILE A 83 -13.41 17.51 -1.71
N PRO A 84 -14.68 17.78 -2.09
CA PRO A 84 -15.79 17.86 -1.14
C PRO A 84 -16.06 16.52 -0.42
N ASP A 85 -16.34 16.58 0.89
CA ASP A 85 -16.62 15.40 1.73
C ASP A 85 -17.90 14.65 1.35
N ASN A 86 -18.80 15.27 0.60
CA ASN A 86 -20.07 14.66 0.17
C ASN A 86 -19.95 13.83 -1.11
N TRP A 87 -18.76 13.77 -1.73
CA TRP A 87 -18.54 12.90 -2.88
C TRP A 87 -18.36 11.47 -2.40
N VAL A 88 -19.21 10.57 -2.89
CA VAL A 88 -19.17 9.15 -2.57
C VAL A 88 -18.86 8.31 -3.80
N VAL A 89 -18.19 7.18 -3.60
CA VAL A 89 -17.85 6.20 -4.64
C VAL A 89 -18.16 4.80 -4.12
N ASP A 90 -18.81 3.97 -4.93
CA ASP A 90 -18.94 2.54 -4.67
C ASP A 90 -17.61 1.82 -4.94
N VAL A 91 -16.98 1.29 -3.89
CA VAL A 91 -15.70 0.60 -3.98
C VAL A 91 -15.81 -0.91 -4.13
N SER A 92 -17.03 -1.48 -4.14
CA SER A 92 -17.25 -2.93 -4.13
C SER A 92 -16.49 -3.66 -5.25
N THR A 93 -16.57 -3.12 -6.47
CA THR A 93 -15.87 -3.70 -7.62
C THR A 93 -14.35 -3.56 -7.47
N ALA A 94 -13.87 -2.38 -7.07
CA ALA A 94 -12.43 -2.14 -6.90
C ALA A 94 -11.83 -3.08 -5.83
N LEU A 95 -12.49 -3.21 -4.68
CA LEU A 95 -12.08 -4.11 -3.59
C LEU A 95 -12.09 -5.58 -4.02
N SER A 96 -13.05 -6.00 -4.85
CA SER A 96 -13.11 -7.39 -5.35
C SER A 96 -11.92 -7.78 -6.24
N LEU A 97 -11.25 -6.79 -6.84
CA LEU A 97 -10.08 -7.00 -7.70
C LEU A 97 -8.77 -7.06 -6.91
N VAL A 98 -8.77 -6.62 -5.64
CA VAL A 98 -7.59 -6.67 -4.77
C VAL A 98 -7.40 -8.10 -4.27
N LYS A 99 -6.31 -8.74 -4.71
CA LYS A 99 -6.03 -10.15 -4.41
C LYS A 99 -5.25 -10.36 -3.12
N LEU A 100 -4.48 -9.38 -2.69
CA LEU A 100 -3.72 -9.45 -1.44
C LEU A 100 -4.68 -9.13 -0.29
N ALA A 101 -4.96 -10.12 0.55
CA ALA A 101 -5.97 -10.02 1.61
C ALA A 101 -5.70 -8.85 2.57
N ASP A 102 -4.44 -8.63 2.95
CA ASP A 102 -4.08 -7.54 3.87
C ASP A 102 -4.30 -6.17 3.23
N MET A 103 -3.91 -5.99 1.97
CA MET A 103 -4.18 -4.76 1.21
C MET A 103 -5.68 -4.56 1.00
N GLN A 104 -6.42 -5.62 0.67
CA GLN A 104 -7.88 -5.55 0.52
C GLN A 104 -8.51 -5.08 1.83
N LYS A 105 -8.06 -5.60 2.98
CA LYS A 105 -8.54 -5.21 4.30
C LYS A 105 -8.19 -3.77 4.64
N ALA A 106 -6.97 -3.33 4.36
CA ALA A 106 -6.54 -1.96 4.61
C ALA A 106 -7.32 -0.95 3.75
N LEU A 107 -7.62 -1.32 2.50
CA LEU A 107 -8.46 -0.52 1.61
C LEU A 107 -9.94 -0.60 1.96
N ALA A 108 -10.44 -1.71 2.53
CA ALA A 108 -11.85 -1.87 2.88
C ALA A 108 -12.23 -1.33 4.27
N SER A 109 -11.26 -1.15 5.18
CA SER A 109 -11.53 -0.72 6.55
C SER A 109 -10.84 0.61 6.83
N GLY A 110 -11.63 1.66 7.07
CA GLY A 110 -11.17 3.01 7.45
C GLY A 110 -10.41 3.12 8.79
N HIS A 111 -9.87 2.01 9.31
CA HIS A 111 -8.91 2.05 10.41
C HIS A 111 -7.60 2.59 9.86
N ARG A 112 -7.44 3.92 9.97
CA ARG A 112 -6.17 4.62 9.88
C ARG A 112 -5.20 3.93 10.85
N HIS A 113 -4.43 2.97 10.37
CA HIS A 113 -3.33 2.42 11.15
C HIS A 113 -2.40 3.59 11.45
N GLY A 114 -2.28 3.95 12.73
CA GLY A 114 -1.31 4.93 13.15
C GLY A 114 0.06 4.51 12.61
N HIS A 115 0.71 5.41 11.88
CA HIS A 115 2.05 5.25 11.32
C HIS A 115 3.06 4.94 12.44
N SER A 116 3.15 3.67 12.80
CA SER A 116 4.22 3.04 13.57
C SER A 116 3.69 1.71 14.12
N GLN A 117 3.63 0.67 13.29
CA GLN A 117 3.88 -0.65 13.84
C GLN A 117 5.39 -0.91 13.69
N PRO A 118 6.19 -0.86 14.77
CA PRO A 118 7.51 -1.43 14.70
C PRO A 118 7.33 -2.94 14.48
N LEU A 119 7.61 -3.40 13.26
CA LEU A 119 7.66 -4.82 12.89
C LEU A 119 8.90 -5.49 13.51
N GLY A 120 9.04 -5.37 14.83
CA GLY A 120 9.78 -6.30 15.67
C GLY A 120 8.99 -7.57 15.98
N LYS A 121 7.73 -7.67 15.54
CA LYS A 121 7.05 -8.97 15.43
C LYS A 121 7.56 -9.63 14.14
N ALA A 122 8.51 -10.55 14.30
CA ALA A 122 8.92 -11.44 13.23
C ALA A 122 7.67 -12.09 12.60
N ALA A 123 7.60 -12.11 11.28
CA ALA A 123 6.64 -12.94 10.56
C ALA A 123 6.91 -14.41 10.96
N GLY A 124 6.12 -14.93 11.91
CA GLY A 124 6.36 -16.25 12.49
C GLY A 124 5.79 -16.46 13.91
N ASP A 125 5.35 -15.42 14.59
CA ASP A 125 4.72 -15.56 15.92
C ASP A 125 3.24 -15.98 15.77
N PHE A 126 3.03 -17.28 15.52
CA PHE A 126 1.74 -17.93 15.66
C PHE A 126 1.36 -17.96 17.14
N ASP A 127 0.53 -17.01 17.56
CA ASP A 127 -0.19 -17.12 18.83
C ASP A 127 -1.26 -18.23 18.67
N PHE A 128 -0.92 -19.44 19.10
CA PHE A 128 -1.94 -20.45 19.43
C PHE A 128 -2.72 -19.90 20.63
N PHE A 129 -4.00 -19.59 20.47
CA PHE A 129 -5.16 -19.99 21.30
C PHE A 129 -6.44 -19.31 20.77
#